data_AF-A0A918B0C1-F1
#
_entry.id   AF-A0A918B0C1-F1
#
_cell.length_a   1.000
_cell.length_b   1.000
_cell.length_c   1.000
_cell.angle_alpha   90.00
_cell.angle_beta   90.00
_cell.angle_gamma   90.00
#
_symmetry.space_group_name_H-M   'P 1'
#
loop_
_entity.id
_entity.type
_entity.pdbx_description
1 polymer ?
#
loop_
_entity_poly.entity_id
_entity_poly.type
_entity_poly.pdbx_seq_one_letter_code
_entity_poly.pdbx_strand_id
1 'polypeptide(L)'
;MGLGDVTRAGVLAAVKECQYLGRETFLRRYGFGRATTYELVLDGNRYDSKAIAGVAHLYSVGNLLPAEDFSGGARTVAHRLRVLGFTVEDGISVADGTQQVAPQLVLQPRGGARDRGPQNFAKSIRQGIRITDIRNALGEQADALAALYPSGIARLWGSTPAARSNNEKARALRGRRVGDDVFFYAKNHFIARARILHLFDSPPVARMVWGTDENSATWEHIMALGEIEEFSTPVLAAPILRSLDVPAPLRSLTLRSSDDYLRVVRLLPVRRPQVSRNLRHRFPPRLHS
;
A
#
# COMPACT_ATOMS: atom_id res chain seq x y z
N MET A 1 29.18 -23.41 -12.48
CA MET A 1 27.83 -23.21 -13.04
C MET A 1 27.06 -22.34 -12.07
N GLY A 2 26.32 -21.36 -12.58
CA GLY A 2 25.58 -20.43 -11.74
C GLY A 2 24.83 -19.39 -12.57
N LEU A 3 24.40 -18.31 -11.92
CA LEU A 3 23.55 -17.30 -12.54
C LEU A 3 24.13 -16.68 -13.84
N GLY A 4 25.46 -16.68 -14.00
CA GLY A 4 26.14 -16.21 -15.22
C GLY A 4 25.83 -17.05 -16.48
N ASP A 5 25.33 -18.27 -16.31
CA ASP A 5 25.02 -19.20 -17.41
C ASP A 5 23.58 -19.01 -17.94
N VAL A 6 22.77 -18.18 -17.28
CA VAL A 6 21.40 -17.87 -17.72
C VAL A 6 21.45 -17.04 -19.01
N THR A 7 20.69 -17.49 -20.01
CA THR A 7 20.54 -16.84 -21.32
C THR A 7 19.18 -16.15 -21.47
N ARG A 8 19.08 -15.19 -22.39
CA ARG A 8 17.82 -14.52 -22.72
C ARG A 8 16.75 -15.49 -23.22
N ALA A 9 17.14 -16.46 -24.05
CA ALA A 9 16.23 -17.49 -24.57
C ALA A 9 15.68 -18.37 -23.44
N GLY A 10 16.54 -18.77 -22.48
CA GLY A 10 16.11 -19.53 -21.31
C GLY A 10 15.10 -18.77 -20.43
N VAL A 11 15.27 -17.45 -20.27
CA VAL A 11 14.30 -16.61 -19.54
C VAL A 11 12.95 -16.58 -20.24
N LEU A 12 12.91 -16.41 -21.56
CA LEU A 12 11.65 -16.42 -22.33
C LEU A 12 10.94 -17.78 -22.24
N ALA A 13 11.70 -18.88 -22.31
CA ALA A 13 11.15 -20.24 -22.16
C ALA A 13 10.54 -20.45 -20.77
N ALA A 14 11.23 -20.03 -19.71
CA ALA A 14 10.74 -20.10 -18.33
C ALA A 14 9.46 -19.25 -18.13
N VAL A 15 9.39 -18.06 -18.72
CA VAL A 15 8.17 -17.23 -18.68
C VAL A 15 7.01 -17.89 -19.42
N LYS A 16 7.24 -18.44 -20.61
CA LYS A 16 6.20 -19.14 -21.38
C LYS A 16 5.63 -20.33 -20.59
N GLU A 17 6.49 -21.09 -19.92
CA GLU A 17 6.04 -22.17 -19.05
C GLU A 17 5.26 -21.67 -17.84
N CYS A 18 5.70 -20.58 -17.20
CA CYS A 18 4.97 -19.96 -16.10
C CYS A 18 3.58 -19.46 -16.53
N GLN A 19 3.44 -18.91 -17.74
CA GLN A 19 2.16 -18.53 -18.32
C GLN A 19 1.24 -19.74 -18.56
N TYR A 20 1.80 -20.87 -19.01
CA TYR A 20 1.03 -22.10 -19.26
C TYR A 20 0.57 -22.79 -17.98
N LEU A 21 1.45 -22.91 -16.97
CA LEU A 21 1.16 -23.60 -15.71
C LEU A 21 0.38 -22.73 -14.71
N GLY A 22 0.50 -21.41 -14.83
CA GLY A 22 0.08 -20.46 -13.80
C GLY A 22 1.09 -20.35 -12.65
N ARG A 23 1.16 -19.16 -12.05
CA ARG A 23 2.20 -18.76 -11.08
C ARG A 23 2.36 -19.72 -9.89
N GLU A 24 1.26 -20.10 -9.24
CA GLU A 24 1.30 -21.01 -8.07
C GLU A 24 1.79 -22.43 -8.40
N THR A 25 1.35 -22.97 -9.53
CA THR A 25 1.77 -24.31 -9.97
C THR A 25 3.23 -24.30 -10.40
N PHE A 26 3.67 -23.24 -11.07
CA PHE A 26 5.07 -23.06 -11.45
C PHE A 26 6.00 -23.01 -10.23
N LEU A 27 5.65 -22.19 -9.23
CA LEU A 27 6.43 -22.06 -7.99
C LEU A 27 6.50 -23.38 -7.22
N ARG A 28 5.37 -24.06 -7.02
CA ARG A 28 5.31 -25.35 -6.33
C ARG A 28 6.08 -26.45 -7.08
N ARG A 29 5.99 -26.49 -8.41
CA ARG A 29 6.66 -27.49 -9.26
C ARG A 29 8.18 -27.40 -9.15
N TYR A 30 8.72 -26.18 -9.08
CA TYR A 30 10.16 -25.92 -9.13
C TYR A 30 10.77 -25.58 -7.77
N GLY A 31 9.99 -25.62 -6.69
CA GLY A 31 10.50 -25.38 -5.33
C GLY A 31 10.86 -23.94 -5.03
N PHE A 32 10.24 -22.97 -5.70
CA PHE A 32 10.49 -21.55 -5.46
C PHE A 32 9.40 -20.89 -4.63
N GLY A 33 9.79 -19.94 -3.78
CA GLY A 33 8.86 -19.00 -3.17
C GLY A 33 8.56 -17.81 -4.07
N ARG A 34 7.50 -17.07 -3.73
CA ARG A 34 7.19 -15.77 -4.33
C ARG A 34 8.35 -14.79 -4.14
N ALA A 35 8.59 -13.93 -5.13
CA ALA A 35 9.62 -12.91 -5.05
C ALA A 35 9.24 -11.84 -4.02
N THR A 36 10.18 -11.54 -3.12
CA THR A 36 10.00 -10.57 -2.03
C THR A 36 10.60 -9.20 -2.33
N THR A 37 11.53 -9.11 -3.30
CA THR A 37 12.34 -7.90 -3.53
C THR A 37 12.40 -7.44 -4.98
N TYR A 38 12.29 -8.35 -5.97
CA TYR A 38 12.40 -7.99 -7.38
C TYR A 38 11.44 -8.83 -8.22
N GLU A 39 10.71 -8.20 -9.13
CA GLU A 39 9.85 -8.89 -10.10
C GLU A 39 10.34 -8.61 -11.52
N LEU A 40 10.32 -9.65 -12.35
CA LEU A 40 10.53 -9.53 -13.78
C LEU A 40 9.25 -9.02 -14.43
N VAL A 41 9.33 -7.97 -15.24
CA VAL A 41 8.20 -7.44 -16.02
C VAL A 41 8.39 -7.79 -17.49
N LEU A 42 7.43 -8.51 -18.06
CA LEU A 42 7.41 -8.84 -19.49
C LEU A 42 5.97 -8.75 -20.02
N ASP A 43 5.78 -8.00 -21.10
CA ASP A 43 4.48 -7.76 -21.74
C ASP A 43 3.39 -7.27 -20.76
N GLY A 44 3.78 -6.44 -19.79
CA GLY A 44 2.89 -5.93 -18.74
C GLY A 44 2.60 -6.90 -17.59
N ASN A 45 3.08 -8.14 -17.67
CA ASN A 45 2.92 -9.16 -16.63
C ASN A 45 4.13 -9.21 -15.69
N ARG A 46 3.88 -9.54 -14.41
CA ARG A 46 4.90 -9.62 -13.35
C ARG A 46 5.18 -11.07 -12.97
N TYR A 47 6.45 -11.41 -12.86
CA TYR A 47 6.93 -12.75 -12.55
C TYR A 47 7.97 -12.76 -11.44
N ASP A 48 8.01 -13.83 -10.66
CA ASP A 48 8.97 -14.01 -9.57
C ASP A 48 10.40 -14.13 -10.12
N SER A 49 11.19 -13.05 -10.00
CA SER A 49 12.50 -12.95 -10.66
C SER A 49 13.45 -14.12 -10.35
N LYS A 50 13.44 -14.60 -9.10
CA LYS A 50 14.27 -15.73 -8.65
C LYS A 50 13.81 -17.07 -9.23
N ALA A 51 12.50 -17.30 -9.27
CA ALA A 51 11.93 -18.52 -9.86
C ALA A 51 12.17 -18.57 -11.37
N ILE A 52 11.93 -17.45 -12.07
CA ILE A 52 12.21 -17.36 -13.50
C ILE A 52 13.69 -17.56 -13.78
N ALA A 53 14.60 -16.95 -13.03
CA ALA A 53 16.04 -17.15 -13.23
C ALA A 53 16.49 -18.58 -12.96
N GLY A 54 15.93 -19.24 -11.93
CA GLY A 54 16.24 -20.62 -11.60
C GLY A 54 15.82 -21.61 -12.69
N VAL A 55 14.61 -21.45 -13.22
CA VAL A 55 14.09 -22.28 -14.34
C VAL A 55 14.73 -21.88 -15.67
N ALA A 56 15.09 -20.61 -15.86
CA ALA A 56 15.82 -20.18 -17.04
C ALA A 56 17.20 -20.83 -17.13
N HIS A 57 17.83 -21.13 -16.00
CA HIS A 57 19.07 -21.91 -15.94
C HIS A 57 18.86 -23.34 -16.46
N LEU A 58 17.73 -23.99 -16.10
CA LEU A 58 17.33 -25.30 -16.64
C LEU A 58 17.23 -25.25 -18.18
N TYR A 59 16.58 -24.23 -18.72
CA TYR A 59 16.48 -24.06 -20.17
C TYR A 59 17.78 -23.63 -20.86
N SER A 60 18.72 -23.01 -20.13
CA SER A 60 19.97 -22.51 -20.69
C SER A 60 21.07 -23.59 -20.74
N VAL A 61 21.18 -24.40 -19.69
CA VAL A 61 22.29 -25.35 -19.51
C VAL A 61 21.87 -26.74 -19.01
N GLY A 62 20.56 -27.02 -18.97
CA GLY A 62 20.03 -28.37 -18.72
C GLY A 62 19.83 -28.74 -17.25
N ASN A 63 20.15 -27.85 -16.30
CA ASN A 63 19.98 -28.10 -14.86
C ASN A 63 19.26 -26.95 -14.16
N LEU A 64 18.35 -27.24 -13.24
CA LEU A 64 17.70 -26.22 -12.41
C LEU A 64 18.71 -25.57 -11.46
N LEU A 65 18.65 -24.25 -11.29
CA LEU A 65 19.40 -23.56 -10.22
C LEU A 65 18.46 -23.33 -9.02
N PRO A 66 18.56 -24.12 -7.94
CA PRO A 66 17.64 -24.07 -6.81
C PRO A 66 17.80 -22.77 -6.00
N ALA A 67 16.81 -22.47 -5.16
CA ALA A 67 16.74 -21.22 -4.43
C ALA A 67 17.91 -21.01 -3.44
N GLU A 68 18.44 -22.09 -2.85
CA GLU A 68 19.62 -22.06 -1.97
C GLU A 68 20.93 -21.70 -2.69
N ASP A 69 21.05 -22.02 -3.98
CA ASP A 69 22.31 -21.86 -4.73
C ASP A 69 22.54 -20.44 -5.26
N PHE A 70 21.64 -19.50 -4.95
CA PHE A 70 21.83 -18.08 -5.25
C PHE A 70 22.73 -17.41 -4.19
N SER A 71 24.05 -17.55 -4.36
CA SER A 71 25.08 -17.00 -3.47
C SER A 71 25.11 -15.47 -3.33
N GLY A 72 24.30 -14.73 -4.10
CA GLY A 72 24.21 -13.26 -4.07
C GLY A 72 22.80 -12.70 -3.77
N GLY A 73 21.84 -13.55 -3.41
CA GLY A 73 20.47 -13.12 -3.12
C GLY A 73 19.72 -12.53 -4.32
N ALA A 74 18.56 -11.93 -4.06
CA ALA A 74 17.63 -11.47 -5.11
C ALA A 74 18.18 -10.30 -5.95
N ARG A 75 19.10 -9.50 -5.41
CA ARG A 75 19.72 -8.36 -6.11
C ARG A 75 20.64 -8.80 -7.26
N THR A 76 21.38 -9.89 -7.06
CA THR A 76 22.27 -10.44 -8.08
C THR A 76 21.47 -11.04 -9.24
N VAL A 77 20.32 -11.66 -8.93
CA VAL A 77 19.33 -12.11 -9.94
C VAL A 77 18.78 -10.95 -10.76
N ALA A 78 18.31 -9.90 -10.09
CA ALA A 78 17.80 -8.71 -10.75
C ALA A 78 18.85 -8.08 -11.68
N HIS A 79 20.09 -7.97 -11.22
CA HIS A 79 21.20 -7.46 -12.04
C HIS A 79 21.40 -8.32 -13.29
N ARG A 80 21.45 -9.65 -13.17
CA ARG A 80 21.63 -10.53 -14.34
C ARG A 80 20.49 -10.39 -15.35
N LEU A 81 19.24 -10.38 -14.88
CA LEU A 81 18.08 -10.22 -15.75
C LEU A 81 18.10 -8.86 -16.48
N ARG A 82 18.52 -7.79 -15.81
CA ARG A 82 18.73 -6.46 -16.44
C ARG A 82 19.84 -6.50 -17.49
N VAL A 83 20.95 -7.17 -17.23
CA VAL A 83 22.04 -7.38 -18.21
C VAL A 83 21.56 -8.13 -19.45
N LEU A 84 20.60 -9.06 -19.30
CA LEU A 84 19.96 -9.78 -20.41
C LEU A 84 18.88 -8.96 -21.15
N GLY A 85 18.70 -7.69 -20.79
CA GLY A 85 17.78 -6.75 -21.44
C GLY A 85 16.33 -6.85 -20.95
N PHE A 86 16.08 -7.44 -19.79
CA PHE A 86 14.75 -7.47 -19.19
C PHE A 86 14.52 -6.33 -18.20
N THR A 87 13.28 -5.85 -18.14
CA THR A 87 12.85 -4.93 -17.08
C THR A 87 12.66 -5.71 -15.79
N VAL A 88 13.42 -5.35 -14.77
CA VAL A 88 13.23 -5.85 -13.41
C VAL A 88 12.93 -4.68 -12.51
N GLU A 89 11.74 -4.70 -11.94
CA GLU A 89 11.30 -3.70 -10.98
C GLU A 89 11.62 -4.17 -9.58
N ASP A 90 11.95 -3.23 -8.71
CA ASP A 90 12.00 -3.49 -7.29
C ASP A 90 10.58 -3.87 -6.90
N GLY A 91 10.41 -5.11 -6.46
CA GLY A 91 9.19 -5.60 -5.89
C GLY A 91 8.98 -4.87 -4.58
N ILE A 92 8.54 -3.62 -4.65
CA ILE A 92 7.65 -3.05 -3.65
C ILE A 92 6.47 -3.99 -3.67
N SER A 93 6.59 -5.02 -2.84
CA SER A 93 5.57 -6.02 -2.66
C SER A 93 4.43 -5.30 -1.98
N VAL A 94 3.50 -4.79 -2.79
CA VAL A 94 2.10 -5.04 -2.49
C VAL A 94 1.99 -6.56 -2.52
N ALA A 95 2.21 -7.16 -1.35
CA ALA A 95 2.29 -8.59 -1.17
C ALA A 95 1.05 -9.26 -1.78
N ASP A 96 1.29 -10.17 -2.71
CA ASP A 96 0.34 -11.21 -3.06
C ASP A 96 1.10 -12.53 -3.15
N GLY A 97 1.11 -13.27 -2.04
CA GLY A 97 1.71 -14.60 -1.98
C GLY A 97 2.19 -15.11 -0.61
N THR A 98 2.32 -14.27 0.42
CA THR A 98 1.72 -14.69 1.68
C THR A 98 0.22 -14.62 1.45
N GLN A 99 -0.56 -15.51 2.08
CA GLN A 99 -1.98 -15.24 2.36
C GLN A 99 -2.16 -13.73 2.46
N GLN A 100 -2.85 -13.10 1.50
CA GLN A 100 -3.04 -11.66 1.48
C GLN A 100 -3.83 -11.39 2.76
N VAL A 101 -3.12 -11.06 3.85
CA VAL A 101 -3.75 -10.98 5.15
C VAL A 101 -4.72 -9.84 4.98
N ALA A 102 -6.01 -10.14 5.04
CA ALA A 102 -7.03 -9.16 4.72
C ALA A 102 -6.73 -7.90 5.54
N PRO A 103 -6.97 -6.70 4.99
CA PRO A 103 -6.71 -5.48 5.73
C PRO A 103 -7.44 -5.54 7.08
N GLN A 104 -6.82 -5.02 8.12
CA GLN A 104 -7.56 -4.74 9.34
C GLN A 104 -8.47 -3.53 9.09
N LEU A 105 -9.53 -3.42 9.89
CA LEU A 105 -10.47 -2.31 9.79
C LEU A 105 -10.15 -1.25 10.84
N VAL A 106 -9.63 -0.12 10.39
CA VAL A 106 -9.37 1.07 11.20
C VAL A 106 -10.59 1.99 11.13
N LEU A 107 -11.33 2.08 12.24
CA LEU A 107 -12.47 2.97 12.38
C LEU A 107 -11.99 4.31 12.95
N GLN A 108 -12.00 5.35 12.14
CA GLN A 108 -11.40 6.65 12.47
C GLN A 108 -12.48 7.73 12.61
N PRO A 109 -12.82 8.18 13.83
CA PRO A 109 -13.61 9.39 13.99
C PRO A 109 -12.88 10.58 13.38
N ARG A 110 -13.60 11.39 12.59
CA ARG A 110 -13.07 12.65 12.02
C ARG A 110 -12.94 13.77 13.05
N GLY A 111 -13.60 13.66 14.21
CA GLY A 111 -13.71 14.74 15.19
C GLY A 111 -14.83 15.74 14.89
N GLY A 112 -15.28 16.48 15.90
CA GLY A 112 -16.31 17.51 15.79
C GLY A 112 -15.77 18.85 15.30
N ALA A 113 -16.62 19.88 15.32
CA ALA A 113 -16.19 21.25 15.04
C ALA A 113 -15.20 21.78 16.10
N ARG A 114 -15.38 21.39 17.37
CA ARG A 114 -14.46 21.73 18.48
C ARG A 114 -13.04 21.26 18.19
N ASP A 115 -12.89 20.05 17.65
CA ASP A 115 -11.59 19.46 17.32
C ASP A 115 -11.06 19.91 15.94
N ARG A 116 -11.72 20.89 15.30
CA ARG A 116 -11.45 21.33 13.91
C ARG A 116 -11.50 20.19 12.90
N GLY A 117 -12.23 19.12 13.21
CA GLY A 117 -12.26 17.91 12.40
C GLY A 117 -12.68 18.16 10.94
N PRO A 118 -13.75 18.94 10.66
CA PRO A 118 -14.19 19.16 9.28
C PRO A 118 -13.15 19.94 8.47
N GLN A 119 -12.53 20.94 9.11
CA GLN A 119 -11.50 21.79 8.54
C GLN A 119 -10.23 20.97 8.26
N ASN A 120 -9.78 20.16 9.22
CA ASN A 120 -8.62 19.28 9.07
C ASN A 120 -8.82 18.26 7.95
N PHE A 121 -10.03 17.69 7.82
CA PHE A 121 -10.34 16.76 6.74
C PHE A 121 -10.34 17.44 5.38
N ALA A 122 -10.94 18.63 5.26
CA ALA A 122 -10.86 19.40 4.02
C ALA A 122 -9.41 19.72 3.65
N LYS A 123 -8.58 20.12 4.63
CA LYS A 123 -7.17 20.47 4.43
C LYS A 123 -6.30 19.28 4.03
N SER A 124 -6.19 18.25 4.86
CA SER A 124 -5.17 17.21 4.66
C SER A 124 -5.66 15.98 3.90
N ILE A 125 -6.98 15.80 3.74
CA ILE A 125 -7.58 14.70 2.97
C ILE A 125 -8.07 15.17 1.61
N ARG A 126 -8.92 16.20 1.54
CA ARG A 126 -9.47 16.64 0.24
C ARG A 126 -8.49 17.46 -0.58
N GLN A 127 -7.92 18.51 0.02
CA GLN A 127 -6.95 19.40 -0.63
C GLN A 127 -5.56 18.76 -0.66
N GLY A 128 -5.16 18.14 0.45
CA GLY A 128 -3.85 17.49 0.61
C GLY A 128 -2.77 18.48 0.99
N ILE A 129 -1.63 17.94 1.40
CA ILE A 129 -0.50 18.71 1.88
C ILE A 129 0.61 18.61 0.84
N ARG A 130 1.06 19.76 0.33
CA ARG A 130 2.28 19.77 -0.48
C ARG A 130 3.45 19.34 0.38
N ILE A 131 4.19 18.34 -0.05
CA ILE A 131 5.35 17.81 0.68
C ILE A 131 6.39 18.91 0.89
N THR A 132 6.54 19.81 -0.08
CA THR A 132 7.42 20.99 0.01
C THR A 132 7.09 21.89 1.19
N ASP A 133 5.81 22.08 1.48
CA ASP A 133 5.35 22.98 2.55
C ASP A 133 5.69 22.41 3.93
N ILE A 134 5.90 21.09 4.02
CA ILE A 134 6.20 20.42 5.28
C ILE A 134 7.61 19.83 5.37
N ARG A 135 8.44 20.02 4.34
CA ARG A 135 9.73 19.34 4.16
C ARG A 135 10.65 19.45 5.37
N ASN A 136 10.72 20.64 5.97
CA ASN A 136 11.60 20.91 7.11
C ASN A 136 11.21 20.16 8.39
N ALA A 137 9.97 19.68 8.49
CA ALA A 137 9.50 18.89 9.64
C ALA A 137 9.48 17.39 9.38
N LEU A 138 9.68 16.94 8.13
CA LEU A 138 9.55 15.52 7.76
C LEU A 138 10.67 14.65 8.33
N GLY A 139 11.87 15.20 8.51
CA GLY A 139 13.03 14.42 8.93
C GLY A 139 13.24 13.20 8.01
N GLU A 140 13.40 12.03 8.62
CA GLU A 140 13.59 10.74 7.91
C GLU A 140 12.40 10.33 7.01
N GLN A 141 11.23 10.94 7.21
CA GLN A 141 10.00 10.59 6.47
C GLN A 141 9.94 11.22 5.07
N ALA A 142 10.88 12.12 4.76
CA ALA A 142 10.87 12.89 3.51
C ALA A 142 10.93 12.01 2.27
N ASP A 143 11.87 11.06 2.23
CA ASP A 143 12.08 10.18 1.07
C ASP A 143 10.91 9.21 0.89
N ALA A 144 10.40 8.65 2.00
CA ALA A 144 9.25 7.76 1.97
C ALA A 144 8.00 8.48 1.42
N LEU A 145 7.71 9.70 1.86
CA LEU A 145 6.57 10.45 1.35
C LEU A 145 6.79 10.90 -0.10
N ALA A 146 8.00 11.29 -0.49
CA ALA A 146 8.29 11.65 -1.88
C ALA A 146 8.06 10.46 -2.84
N ALA A 147 8.45 9.25 -2.42
CA ALA A 147 8.21 8.03 -3.20
C ALA A 147 6.72 7.67 -3.29
N LEU A 148 5.96 7.84 -2.19
CA LEU A 148 4.54 7.52 -2.13
C LEU A 148 3.65 8.51 -2.87
N TYR A 149 4.08 9.78 -2.97
CA TYR A 149 3.33 10.83 -3.64
C TYR A 149 4.19 11.53 -4.72
N PRO A 150 4.37 10.90 -5.90
CA PRO A 150 5.13 11.50 -7.00
C PRO A 150 4.56 12.84 -7.48
N SER A 151 3.27 13.12 -7.25
CA SER A 151 2.65 14.41 -7.52
C SER A 151 3.07 15.53 -6.56
N GLY A 152 3.77 15.18 -5.47
CA GLY A 152 4.15 16.09 -4.39
C GLY A 152 3.01 16.43 -3.41
N ILE A 153 1.81 15.86 -3.58
CA ILE A 153 0.64 16.14 -2.73
C ILE A 153 0.32 14.90 -1.87
N ALA A 154 0.63 14.98 -0.58
CA ALA A 154 0.37 13.93 0.40
C ALA A 154 -1.05 14.02 0.99
N ARG A 155 -1.69 12.86 1.22
CA ARG A 155 -2.93 12.75 1.99
C ARG A 155 -2.59 12.26 3.39
N LEU A 156 -2.75 13.12 4.39
CA LEU A 156 -2.32 12.83 5.76
C LEU A 156 -3.51 12.89 6.73
N TRP A 157 -3.53 11.98 7.70
CA TRP A 157 -4.43 12.06 8.86
C TRP A 157 -3.69 11.72 10.15
N GLY A 158 -3.86 12.55 11.17
CA GLY A 158 -3.25 12.35 12.47
C GLY A 158 -4.26 11.97 13.56
N SER A 159 -3.77 11.29 14.60
CA SER A 159 -4.50 11.07 15.84
C SER A 159 -3.70 11.59 17.02
N THR A 160 -4.39 12.15 18.02
CA THR A 160 -3.73 12.52 19.28
C THR A 160 -3.29 11.27 20.06
N PRO A 161 -2.35 11.40 21.01
CA PRO A 161 -2.02 10.30 21.93
C PRO A 161 -3.24 9.76 22.68
N ALA A 162 -3.13 8.53 23.15
CA ALA A 162 -4.13 7.94 24.02
C ALA A 162 -3.98 8.47 25.45
N ALA A 163 -5.09 8.82 26.11
CA ALA A 163 -5.07 9.27 27.51
C ALA A 163 -4.53 8.21 28.49
N ARG A 164 -4.59 6.92 28.13
CA ARG A 164 -4.05 5.79 28.90
C ARG A 164 -3.34 4.82 27.97
N SER A 165 -2.23 4.25 28.39
CA SER A 165 -1.36 3.38 27.58
C SER A 165 -2.02 2.07 27.09
N ASN A 166 -3.10 1.62 27.74
CA ASN A 166 -3.76 0.34 27.42
C ASN A 166 -5.25 0.44 27.07
N ASN A 167 -5.77 1.64 26.77
CA ASN A 167 -7.16 1.76 26.30
C ASN A 167 -7.30 1.32 24.82
N GLU A 168 -8.54 1.22 24.32
CA GLU A 168 -8.81 0.76 22.96
C GLU A 168 -8.06 1.59 21.90
N LYS A 169 -8.03 2.92 22.07
CA LYS A 169 -7.28 3.83 21.18
C LYS A 169 -5.78 3.49 21.17
N ALA A 170 -5.15 3.30 22.32
CA ALA A 170 -3.73 2.97 22.39
C ALA A 170 -3.40 1.64 21.69
N ARG A 171 -4.28 0.65 21.84
CA ARG A 171 -4.16 -0.65 21.14
C ARG A 171 -4.34 -0.49 19.63
N ALA A 172 -5.29 0.34 19.19
CA ALA A 172 -5.51 0.62 17.77
C ALA A 172 -4.33 1.38 17.13
N LEU A 173 -3.76 2.37 17.83
CA LEU A 173 -2.59 3.13 17.38
C LEU A 173 -1.36 2.24 17.17
N ARG A 174 -1.13 1.26 18.07
CA ARG A 174 -0.02 0.31 17.97
C ARG A 174 -0.28 -0.83 16.98
N GLY A 175 -1.55 -1.25 16.84
CA GLY A 175 -1.92 -2.44 16.08
C GLY A 175 -2.18 -2.21 14.60
N ARG A 176 -2.47 -0.98 14.18
CA ARG A 176 -2.62 -0.63 12.76
C ARG A 176 -1.31 -0.83 12.01
N ARG A 177 -1.42 -1.15 10.72
CA ARG A 177 -0.27 -1.38 9.83
C ARG A 177 -0.50 -0.80 8.44
N VAL A 178 0.58 -0.66 7.69
CA VAL A 178 0.52 -0.39 6.25
C VAL A 178 -0.31 -1.48 5.57
N GLY A 179 -1.20 -1.08 4.67
CA GLY A 179 -2.13 -1.96 3.99
C GLY A 179 -3.53 -2.05 4.62
N ASP A 180 -3.71 -1.59 5.87
CA ASP A 180 -5.02 -1.56 6.51
C ASP A 180 -5.98 -0.55 5.87
N ASP A 181 -7.28 -0.80 6.04
CA ASP A 181 -8.32 0.11 5.58
C ASP A 181 -8.84 1.00 6.68
N VAL A 182 -8.79 2.29 6.40
CA VAL A 182 -9.35 3.34 7.26
C VAL A 182 -10.72 3.72 6.75
N PHE A 183 -11.72 3.66 7.63
CA PHE A 183 -13.06 4.20 7.41
C PHE A 183 -13.27 5.42 8.29
N PHE A 184 -13.49 6.56 7.66
CA PHE A 184 -13.74 7.82 8.35
C PHE A 184 -15.19 7.93 8.79
N TYR A 185 -15.40 8.19 10.06
CA TYR A 185 -16.71 8.30 10.69
C TYR A 185 -17.03 9.75 11.10
N ALA A 186 -18.23 10.22 10.75
CA ALA A 186 -18.78 11.48 11.21
C ALA A 186 -20.32 11.45 11.20
N LYS A 187 -20.95 12.13 12.16
CA LYS A 187 -22.42 12.31 12.23
C LYS A 187 -23.18 10.98 12.01
N ASN A 188 -22.80 9.92 12.73
CA ASN A 188 -23.39 8.57 12.63
C ASN A 188 -23.18 7.80 11.32
N HIS A 189 -22.34 8.30 10.41
CA HIS A 189 -22.08 7.68 9.11
C HIS A 189 -20.59 7.45 8.87
N PHE A 190 -20.27 6.42 8.09
CA PHE A 190 -19.00 6.37 7.38
C PHE A 190 -19.10 7.27 6.15
N ILE A 191 -18.13 8.17 6.00
CA ILE A 191 -18.14 9.23 4.99
C ILE A 191 -17.07 9.02 3.91
N ALA A 192 -16.01 8.28 4.22
CA ALA A 192 -14.94 7.99 3.29
C ALA A 192 -14.16 6.75 3.71
N ARG A 193 -13.41 6.18 2.77
CA ARG A 193 -12.35 5.21 3.07
C ARG A 193 -11.03 5.53 2.37
N ALA A 194 -9.95 5.00 2.91
CA ALA A 194 -8.63 5.04 2.33
C ALA A 194 -7.79 3.85 2.79
N ARG A 195 -6.68 3.59 2.10
CA ARG A 195 -5.66 2.63 2.55
C ARG A 195 -4.49 3.34 3.22
N ILE A 196 -3.96 2.78 4.29
CA ILE A 196 -2.70 3.23 4.90
C ILE A 196 -1.53 2.83 4.00
N LEU A 197 -0.77 3.81 3.53
CA LEU A 197 0.45 3.62 2.75
C LEU A 197 1.71 3.71 3.60
N HIS A 198 1.68 4.53 4.65
CA HIS A 198 2.79 4.69 5.58
C HIS A 198 2.31 5.18 6.95
N LEU A 199 3.06 4.83 7.99
CA LEU A 199 2.78 5.19 9.39
C LEU A 199 4.02 5.80 10.01
N PHE A 200 3.85 6.92 10.70
CA PHE A 200 4.94 7.56 11.43
C PHE A 200 4.41 8.45 12.54
N ASP A 201 5.24 8.65 13.56
CA ASP A 201 4.96 9.58 14.65
C ASP A 201 5.77 10.86 14.45
N SER A 202 5.10 12.01 14.34
CA SER A 202 5.80 13.29 14.16
C SER A 202 5.02 14.47 14.72
N PRO A 203 5.29 14.87 15.98
CA PRO A 203 4.78 16.13 16.52
C PRO A 203 5.13 17.37 15.68
N PRO A 204 6.35 17.51 15.10
CA PRO A 204 6.68 18.62 14.21
C PRO A 204 5.74 18.72 12.98
N VAL A 205 5.50 17.60 12.28
CA VAL A 205 4.57 17.59 11.15
C VAL A 205 3.16 17.89 11.62
N ALA A 206 2.71 17.28 12.73
CA ALA A 206 1.38 17.49 13.25
C ALA A 206 1.10 18.95 13.61
N ARG A 207 2.07 19.65 14.24
CA ARG A 207 1.95 21.08 14.56
C ARG A 207 1.86 21.95 13.30
N MET A 208 2.67 21.66 12.28
CA MET A 208 2.64 22.45 11.05
C MET A 208 1.38 22.21 10.22
N VAL A 209 0.87 20.98 10.21
CA VAL A 209 -0.32 20.61 9.43
C VAL A 209 -1.62 20.98 10.16
N TRP A 210 -1.76 20.70 11.45
CA TRP A 210 -3.02 20.86 12.19
C TRP A 210 -2.94 21.76 13.43
N GLY A 211 -1.74 22.18 13.82
CA GLY A 211 -1.52 22.91 15.08
C GLY A 211 -1.65 21.98 16.29
N THR A 212 -2.18 22.51 17.37
CA THR A 212 -2.54 21.75 18.57
C THR A 212 -4.03 21.88 18.89
N ASP A 213 -4.54 20.95 19.70
CA ASP A 213 -5.84 21.11 20.36
C ASP A 213 -5.75 22.10 21.55
N GLU A 214 -6.88 22.27 22.25
CA GLU A 214 -7.00 23.17 23.41
C GLU A 214 -6.09 22.77 24.58
N ASN A 215 -5.69 21.50 24.66
CA ASN A 215 -4.79 20.96 25.69
C ASN A 215 -3.33 20.91 25.22
N SER A 216 -2.99 21.60 24.12
CA SER A 216 -1.68 21.56 23.48
C SER A 216 -1.25 20.19 22.94
N ALA A 217 -2.17 19.22 22.84
CA ALA A 217 -1.87 17.93 22.24
C ALA A 217 -1.76 18.06 20.72
N THR A 218 -0.87 17.28 20.12
CA THR A 218 -0.69 17.22 18.67
C THR A 218 -1.33 15.95 18.10
N TRP A 219 -1.73 15.97 16.84
CA TRP A 219 -2.15 14.78 16.09
C TRP A 219 -0.95 14.00 15.54
N GLU A 220 0.02 13.68 16.41
CA GLU A 220 1.35 13.13 16.05
C GLU A 220 1.33 11.74 15.44
N HIS A 221 0.30 10.94 15.70
CA HIS A 221 0.20 9.59 15.17
C HIS A 221 -0.36 9.61 13.75
N ILE A 222 0.51 9.73 12.75
CA ILE A 222 0.15 10.07 11.38
C ILE A 222 0.05 8.83 10.48
N MET A 223 -1.01 8.82 9.69
CA MET A 223 -1.23 7.92 8.56
C MET A 223 -1.06 8.71 7.26
N ALA A 224 -0.15 8.26 6.40
CA ALA A 224 -0.14 8.63 4.99
C ALA A 224 -1.09 7.69 4.24
N LEU A 225 -2.00 8.27 3.48
CA LEU A 225 -3.13 7.57 2.89
C LEU A 225 -3.05 7.53 1.36
N GLY A 226 -3.51 6.43 0.79
CA GLY A 226 -3.69 6.31 -0.65
C GLY A 226 -4.86 7.14 -1.16
N GLU A 227 -5.39 6.76 -2.32
CA GLU A 227 -6.59 7.41 -2.84
C GLU A 227 -7.73 7.38 -1.82
N ILE A 228 -8.38 8.53 -1.71
CA ILE A 228 -9.51 8.75 -0.83
C ILE A 228 -10.78 8.51 -1.63
N GLU A 229 -11.58 7.55 -1.18
CA GLU A 229 -12.92 7.37 -1.70
C GLU A 229 -13.93 7.98 -0.73
N GLU A 230 -14.39 9.19 -1.03
CA GLU A 230 -15.54 9.77 -0.34
C GLU A 230 -16.83 9.15 -0.87
N PHE A 231 -17.67 8.65 0.04
CA PHE A 231 -18.91 7.99 -0.34
C PHE A 231 -19.95 9.03 -0.77
N SER A 232 -20.38 8.94 -2.04
CA SER A 232 -21.43 9.81 -2.59
C SER A 232 -22.72 9.75 -1.74
N THR A 233 -23.00 8.58 -1.17
CA THR A 233 -24.01 8.38 -0.14
C THR A 233 -23.32 7.88 1.12
N PRO A 234 -23.23 8.68 2.20
CA PRO A 234 -22.66 8.22 3.47
C PRO A 234 -23.37 6.97 3.99
N VAL A 235 -22.60 6.04 4.55
CA VAL A 235 -23.10 4.73 5.00
C VAL A 235 -23.50 4.84 6.46
N LEU A 236 -24.75 4.51 6.82
CA LEU A 236 -25.19 4.51 8.21
C LEU A 236 -24.34 3.51 9.01
N ALA A 237 -23.62 4.01 10.02
CA ALA A 237 -22.58 3.21 10.67
C ALA A 237 -23.16 2.23 11.70
N ALA A 238 -24.30 2.54 12.32
CA ALA A 238 -24.81 1.78 13.47
C ALA A 238 -24.98 0.27 13.22
N PRO A 239 -25.52 -0.20 12.07
CA PRO A 239 -25.60 -1.64 11.79
C PRO A 239 -24.23 -2.32 11.70
N ILE A 240 -23.26 -1.65 11.07
CA ILE A 240 -21.89 -2.17 10.90
C ILE A 240 -21.17 -2.19 12.24
N LEU A 241 -21.24 -1.10 13.02
CA LEU A 241 -20.63 -1.02 14.34
C LEU A 241 -21.16 -2.10 15.28
N ARG A 242 -22.47 -2.36 15.27
CA ARG A 242 -23.07 -3.47 16.05
C ARG A 242 -22.53 -4.84 15.63
N SER A 243 -22.37 -5.09 14.33
CA SER A 243 -21.80 -6.37 13.84
C SER A 243 -20.32 -6.59 14.20
N LEU A 244 -19.63 -5.51 14.59
CA LEU A 244 -18.22 -5.49 14.97
C LEU A 244 -18.03 -5.44 16.50
N ASP A 245 -19.11 -5.50 17.27
CA ASP A 245 -19.10 -5.27 18.72
C ASP A 245 -18.40 -3.94 19.07
N VAL A 246 -18.81 -2.87 18.38
CA VAL A 246 -18.36 -1.51 18.61
C VAL A 246 -19.55 -0.65 19.04
N PRO A 247 -19.46 0.09 20.16
CA PRO A 247 -20.51 1.00 20.57
C PRO A 247 -20.81 2.06 19.50
N ALA A 248 -22.10 2.36 19.31
CA ALA A 248 -22.55 3.49 18.50
C ALA A 248 -23.07 4.61 19.43
N PRO A 249 -22.63 5.88 19.27
CA PRO A 249 -21.73 6.38 18.23
C PRO A 249 -20.27 5.95 18.45
N LEU A 250 -19.47 5.91 17.37
CA LEU A 250 -18.03 5.67 17.47
C LEU A 250 -17.35 6.89 18.11
N ARG A 251 -16.71 6.68 19.27
CA ARG A 251 -16.13 7.76 20.10
C ARG A 251 -14.60 7.86 20.03
N SER A 252 -13.93 6.79 19.62
CA SER A 252 -12.46 6.72 19.56
C SER A 252 -12.00 5.99 18.31
N LEU A 253 -10.72 6.18 17.98
CA LEU A 253 -10.04 5.31 17.02
C LEU A 253 -10.13 3.87 17.51
N THR A 254 -10.65 2.99 16.66
CA THR A 254 -10.86 1.58 16.98
C THR A 254 -10.29 0.73 15.85
N LEU A 255 -9.63 -0.38 16.21
CA LEU A 255 -9.11 -1.36 15.27
C LEU A 255 -9.89 -2.65 15.40
N ARG A 256 -10.23 -3.27 14.26
CA ARG A 256 -10.88 -4.57 14.18
C ARG A 256 -10.10 -5.48 13.24
N SER A 257 -10.18 -6.78 13.48
CA SER A 257 -9.34 -7.78 12.84
C SER A 257 -9.62 -7.90 11.34
N SER A 258 -8.75 -8.61 10.63
CA SER A 258 -8.95 -9.00 9.24
C SER A 258 -10.24 -9.82 9.04
N ASP A 259 -10.57 -10.69 10.01
CA ASP A 259 -11.82 -11.48 9.97
C ASP A 259 -13.04 -10.58 10.14
N ASP A 260 -12.97 -9.61 11.06
CA ASP A 260 -14.03 -8.63 11.25
C ASP A 260 -14.25 -7.81 9.98
N TYR A 261 -13.16 -7.38 9.32
CA TYR A 261 -13.19 -6.69 8.04
C TYR A 261 -13.91 -7.54 6.98
N LEU A 262 -13.54 -8.81 6.83
CA LEU A 262 -14.15 -9.72 5.83
C LEU A 262 -15.65 -9.96 6.08
N ARG A 263 -16.10 -9.92 7.34
CA ARG A 263 -17.53 -10.03 7.68
C ARG A 263 -18.32 -8.82 7.23
N VAL A 264 -17.76 -7.61 7.33
CA VAL A 264 -18.50 -6.37 7.07
C VAL A 264 -18.23 -5.74 5.71
N VAL A 265 -17.16 -6.15 5.00
CA VAL A 265 -16.79 -5.55 3.70
C VAL A 265 -17.92 -5.62 2.67
N ARG A 266 -18.76 -6.66 2.73
CA ARG A 266 -19.94 -6.82 1.86
C ARG A 266 -21.07 -5.82 2.15
N LEU A 267 -21.07 -5.23 3.34
CA LEU A 267 -22.02 -4.19 3.77
C LEU A 267 -21.50 -2.78 3.45
N LEU A 268 -20.26 -2.67 3.00
CA LEU A 268 -19.61 -1.41 2.63
C LEU A 268 -19.69 -1.21 1.11
N PRO A 269 -19.66 0.05 0.62
CA PRO A 269 -19.65 0.32 -0.82
C PRO A 269 -18.53 -0.45 -1.53
N VAL A 270 -18.82 -1.02 -2.70
CA VAL A 270 -17.81 -1.73 -3.51
C VAL A 270 -16.71 -0.74 -3.92
N ARG A 271 -15.44 -1.16 -3.84
CA ARG A 271 -14.31 -0.34 -4.32
C ARG A 271 -14.53 0.00 -5.78
N ARG A 272 -14.60 1.30 -6.10
CA ARG A 272 -14.61 1.72 -7.50
C ARG A 272 -13.27 1.28 -8.12
N PRO A 273 -13.28 0.54 -9.24
CA PRO A 273 -12.05 0.21 -9.93
C PRO A 273 -11.38 1.52 -10.35
N GLN A 274 -10.06 1.61 -10.12
CA GLN A 274 -9.28 2.75 -10.59
C GLN A 274 -9.33 2.77 -12.11
N VAL A 275 -9.97 3.79 -12.67
CA VAL A 275 -9.82 4.08 -14.09
C VAL A 275 -8.44 4.68 -14.25
N SER A 276 -7.46 3.86 -14.66
CA SER A 276 -6.16 4.35 -15.12
C SER A 276 -6.41 5.35 -16.24
N ARG A 277 -6.35 6.63 -15.91
CA ARG A 277 -6.50 7.72 -16.87
C ARG A 277 -5.18 7.82 -17.63
N ASN A 278 -4.91 6.83 -18.48
CA ASN A 278 -3.84 6.89 -19.46
C ASN A 278 -4.12 8.09 -20.36
N LEU A 279 -3.43 9.21 -20.11
CA LEU A 279 -3.33 10.31 -21.04
C LEU A 279 -2.75 9.73 -22.33
N ARG A 280 -3.61 9.52 -23.33
CA ARG A 280 -3.17 9.35 -24.71
C ARG A 280 -2.48 10.65 -25.10
N HIS A 281 -1.14 10.64 -25.14
CA HIS A 281 -0.39 11.63 -25.88
C HIS A 281 -0.87 11.57 -27.34
N ARG A 282 -1.72 12.52 -27.73
CA ARG A 282 -1.95 12.85 -29.13
C ARG A 282 -0.65 13.47 -29.64
N PHE A 283 0.01 12.78 -30.57
CA PHE A 283 1.01 13.40 -31.43
C PHE A 283 0.36 14.55 -32.22
N PRO A 284 1.03 15.69 -32.41
CA PRO A 284 0.55 16.71 -33.34
C PRO A 284 0.71 16.22 -34.78
N PRO A 285 -0.16 16.64 -35.72
CA PRO A 285 -0.02 16.27 -37.12
C PRO A 285 1.23 16.95 -37.69
N ARG A 286 2.03 16.19 -38.44
CA ARG A 286 3.10 16.74 -39.27
C ARG A 286 2.46 17.60 -40.36
N LEU A 287 2.77 18.89 -40.37
CA LEU A 287 2.55 19.75 -41.51
C LEU A 287 3.62 19.40 -42.56
N HIS A 288 3.17 18.90 -43.71
CA HIS A 288 3.97 18.90 -44.93
C HIS A 288 3.85 20.28 -45.58
N SER A 289 5.00 20.94 -45.75
CA SER A 289 5.26 21.93 -46.79
C SER A 289 6.67 21.68 -47.30
#